data_AF-A0A4Q5VIQ7-F1
#
_entry.id   AF-A0A4Q5VIQ7-F1
#
_cell.length_a   1.000
_cell.length_b   1.000
_cell.length_c   1.000
_cell.angle_alpha   90.00
_cell.angle_beta   90.00
_cell.angle_gamma   90.00
#
_symmetry.space_group_name_H-M   'P 1'
#
loop_
_entity.id
_entity.type
_entity.pdbx_description
1 polymer ?
#
loop_
_entity_poly.entity_id
_entity_poly.type
_entity_poly.pdbx_seq_one_letter_code
_entity_poly.pdbx_strand_id
1 'polypeptide(L)'
;MSFHAFKDNSASLDIGSLTLENNAERVSIYGSLNIGCDQQGLQHARQLQAILNDMVNYLAQQDLPEHIETFTPKAVKNPFLDD
;
A
#
# COMPACT_ATOMS: atom_id res chain seq x y z
N MET A 1 -2.75 -5.28 16.16
CA MET A 1 -1.75 -5.89 15.25
C MET A 1 -1.15 -4.76 14.43
N SER A 2 0.16 -4.73 14.25
CA SER A 2 0.86 -3.65 13.54
C SER A 2 1.11 -4.06 12.09
N PHE A 3 0.77 -3.19 11.13
CA PHE A 3 1.09 -3.40 9.72
C PHE A 3 2.59 -3.25 9.50
N HIS A 4 3.22 -4.22 8.83
CA HIS A 4 4.62 -4.16 8.43
C HIS A 4 4.70 -4.28 6.91
N ALA A 5 5.23 -3.27 6.23
CA ALA A 5 5.36 -3.27 4.79
C ALA A 5 6.19 -4.48 4.32
N PHE A 6 5.75 -5.13 3.23
CA PHE A 6 6.44 -6.23 2.54
C PHE A 6 6.66 -7.54 3.33
N LYS A 7 6.18 -7.66 4.57
CA LYS A 7 6.45 -8.87 5.40
C LYS A 7 5.38 -9.95 5.29
N ASP A 8 4.12 -9.55 5.26
CA ASP A 8 2.96 -10.45 5.22
C ASP A 8 2.18 -10.23 3.92
N ASN A 9 2.21 -11.19 3.01
CA ASN A 9 1.70 -11.09 1.62
C ASN A 9 0.19 -10.85 1.47
N SER A 10 -0.55 -10.75 2.58
CA SER A 10 -1.99 -10.48 2.59
C SER A 10 -2.40 -9.54 3.73
N ALA A 11 -1.45 -8.86 4.36
CA ALA A 11 -1.78 -7.88 5.39
C ALA A 11 -2.37 -6.63 4.75
N SER A 12 -3.49 -6.16 5.31
CA SER A 12 -4.12 -4.91 4.93
C SER A 12 -4.40 -4.07 6.17
N LEU A 13 -4.30 -2.76 6.04
CA LEU A 13 -4.57 -1.79 7.08
C LEU A 13 -5.36 -0.62 6.50
N ASP A 14 -6.42 -0.25 7.21
CA ASP A 14 -7.20 0.95 6.91
C ASP A 14 -6.84 2.11 7.85
N ILE A 15 -6.69 3.30 7.27
CA ILE A 15 -6.65 4.58 7.98
C ILE A 15 -7.78 5.44 7.41
N GLY A 16 -8.92 5.50 8.10
CA GLY A 16 -10.12 6.12 7.55
C GLY A 16 -10.60 5.39 6.29
N SER A 17 -10.56 6.04 5.13
CA SER A 17 -10.90 5.45 3.82
C SER A 17 -9.69 5.25 2.91
N LEU A 18 -8.48 5.30 3.47
CA LEU A 18 -7.23 4.93 2.81
C LEU A 18 -6.84 3.52 3.25
N THR A 19 -6.59 2.65 2.29
CA THR A 19 -6.15 1.27 2.52
C THR A 19 -4.71 1.11 2.07
N LEU A 20 -3.91 0.45 2.90
CA LEU A 20 -2.56 -0.01 2.59
C LEU A 20 -2.56 -1.54 2.60
N GLU A 21 -2.19 -2.15 1.49
CA GLU A 21 -2.23 -3.61 1.31
C GLU A 21 -0.87 -4.11 0.83
N ASN A 22 -0.31 -5.08 1.57
CA ASN A 22 0.85 -5.83 1.12
C ASN A 22 0.44 -6.83 0.03
N ASN A 23 1.21 -6.82 -1.05
CA ASN A 23 1.26 -7.84 -2.07
C ASN A 23 2.73 -8.28 -2.21
N ALA A 24 2.98 -9.49 -2.70
CA ALA A 24 4.30 -10.15 -2.68
C ALA A 24 5.51 -9.23 -2.91
N GLU A 25 5.44 -8.34 -3.90
CA GLU A 25 6.55 -7.44 -4.28
C GLU A 25 6.20 -5.94 -4.16
N ARG A 26 4.99 -5.61 -3.69
CA ARG A 26 4.48 -4.23 -3.69
C ARG A 26 3.57 -3.94 -2.50
N VAL A 27 3.55 -2.70 -2.05
CA VAL A 27 2.48 -2.21 -1.18
C VAL A 27 1.54 -1.33 -2.02
N SER A 28 0.27 -1.73 -2.10
CA SER A 28 -0.78 -0.94 -2.75
C SER A 28 -1.32 0.07 -1.75
N ILE A 29 -1.39 1.34 -2.15
CA ILE A 29 -1.97 2.43 -1.33
C ILE A 29 -3.07 3.08 -2.16
N TYR A 30 -4.32 2.96 -1.72
CA TYR A 30 -5.48 3.42 -2.49
C TYR A 30 -6.63 3.87 -1.59
N GLY A 31 -7.56 4.65 -2.16
CA GLY A 31 -8.63 5.30 -1.42
C GLY A 31 -8.30 6.75 -1.09
N SER A 32 -8.90 7.29 -0.02
CA SER A 32 -8.67 8.68 0.40
C SER A 32 -8.68 8.84 1.91
N LEU A 33 -7.80 9.71 2.40
CA LEU A 33 -7.76 10.11 3.81
C LEU A 33 -7.77 11.63 3.90
N ASN A 34 -8.80 12.18 4.52
CA ASN A 34 -8.88 13.60 4.82
C ASN A 34 -8.33 13.84 6.23
N ILE A 35 -7.33 14.71 6.34
CA ILE A 35 -6.70 15.05 7.62
C ILE A 35 -7.12 16.47 8.00
N GLY A 36 -7.98 16.57 9.02
CA GLY A 36 -8.39 17.84 9.61
C GLY A 36 -7.30 18.46 10.49
N CYS A 37 -7.40 19.77 10.73
CA CYS A 37 -6.54 20.47 11.69
C CYS A 37 -7.10 20.28 13.12
N ASP A 38 -7.16 19.03 13.57
CA ASP A 38 -7.68 18.63 14.87
C ASP A 38 -6.87 17.44 15.44
N GLN A 39 -7.23 16.99 16.64
CA GLN A 39 -6.50 15.90 17.32
C GLN A 39 -6.65 14.56 16.60
N GLN A 40 -7.79 14.29 15.97
CA GLN A 40 -8.01 13.06 15.21
C GLN A 40 -7.18 13.08 13.92
N GLY A 41 -7.14 14.21 13.23
CA GLY A 41 -6.26 14.45 12.10
C GLY A 41 -4.79 14.26 12.47
N LEU A 42 -4.35 14.78 13.61
CA LEU A 42 -3.00 14.54 14.11
C LEU A 42 -2.72 13.05 14.37
N GLN A 43 -3.68 12.30 14.92
CA GLN A 43 -3.53 10.87 15.13
C GLN A 43 -3.40 10.11 13.81
N HIS A 44 -4.28 10.38 12.83
CA HIS A 44 -4.20 9.77 11.51
C HIS A 44 -2.89 10.12 10.79
N ALA A 45 -2.44 11.38 10.87
CA ALA A 45 -1.18 11.84 10.29
C ALA A 45 0.03 11.10 10.90
N ARG A 46 0.07 10.95 12.22
CA ARG A 46 1.14 10.22 12.93
C ARG A 46 1.14 8.74 12.58
N GLN A 47 -0.03 8.12 12.48
CA GLN A 47 -0.15 6.72 12.09
C GLN A 47 0.38 6.51 10.66
N LEU A 48 -0.06 7.32 9.70
CA LEU A 48 0.43 7.27 8.33
C LEU A 48 1.93 7.51 8.24
N GLN A 49 2.45 8.52 8.96
CA GLN A 49 3.87 8.81 9.02
C GLN A 49 4.69 7.62 9.53
N ALA A 50 4.26 6.97 10.62
CA ALA A 50 4.96 5.82 11.18
C ALA A 50 5.07 4.68 10.15
N ILE A 51 3.98 4.36 9.47
CA ILE A 51 3.95 3.28 8.47
C ILE A 51 4.86 3.60 7.28
N LEU A 52 4.82 4.84 6.78
CA LEU A 52 5.69 5.25 5.67
C LEU A 52 7.16 5.26 6.07
N ASN A 53 7.49 5.69 7.29
CA ASN A 53 8.86 5.64 7.80
C ASN A 53 9.37 4.20 7.89
N ASP A 54 8.56 3.29 8.42
CA ASP A 54 8.92 1.87 8.50
C ASP A 54 9.09 1.24 7.10
N MET A 55 8.22 1.61 6.16
CA MET A 55 8.33 1.19 4.75
C MET A 55 9.64 1.68 4.11
N VAL A 56 9.99 2.95 4.29
CA VAL A 56 11.25 3.52 3.78
C VAL A 56 12.45 2.85 4.43
N ASN A 57 12.42 2.65 5.75
CA ASN A 57 13.50 1.96 6.47
C ASN A 57 13.70 0.52 5.98
N TYR A 58 12.61 -0.21 5.70
CA TYR A 58 12.68 -1.54 5.13
C TYR A 58 13.35 -1.51 3.75
N LEU A 59 12.86 -0.66 2.84
CA LEU A 59 13.37 -0.53 1.48
C LEU A 59 14.86 -0.13 1.45
N ALA A 60 15.26 0.82 2.29
CA ALA A 60 16.65 1.30 2.36
C ALA A 60 17.66 0.24 2.82
N GLN A 61 17.20 -0.87 3.41
CA GLN A 61 18.04 -1.99 3.85
C GLN A 61 18.12 -3.12 2.82
N GLN A 62 17.36 -3.04 1.72
CA GLN A 62 17.35 -4.07 0.69
C GLN A 62 18.30 -3.70 -0.46
N ASP A 63 18.75 -4.72 -1.19
CA ASP A 63 19.36 -4.55 -2.51
C ASP A 63 18.25 -4.43 -3.55
N LEU A 64 17.89 -3.19 -3.90
CA LEU A 64 16.72 -2.90 -4.74
C LEU A 64 17.12 -2.81 -6.23
N PRO A 65 16.37 -3.43 -7.15
CA PRO A 65 16.51 -3.14 -8.57
C PRO A 65 16.03 -1.72 -8.88
N GLU A 66 16.50 -1.15 -10.00
CA GLU A 66 16.05 0.18 -10.46
C GLU A 66 14.53 0.21 -10.73
N HIS A 67 14.00 -0.88 -11.29
CA HIS A 67 12.57 -1.09 -11.50
C HIS A 67 12.19 -2.56 -11.27
N ILE A 68 11.07 -2.79 -10.59
CA ILE A 68 10.41 -4.11 -10.60
C ILE A 68 9.66 -4.29 -11.92
N GLU A 69 9.57 -5.52 -12.42
CA GLU A 69 8.70 -5.81 -13.57
C GLU A 69 7.25 -5.49 -13.18
N THR A 70 6.69 -4.47 -13.82
CA THR A 70 5.26 -4.21 -13.66
C THR A 70 4.52 -5.26 -14.46
N PHE A 71 3.85 -6.19 -13.77
CA PHE A 71 2.91 -7.10 -14.43
C PHE A 71 1.92 -6.26 -15.22
N THR A 72 2.09 -6.22 -16.54
CA THR A 72 1.11 -5.69 -17.48
C THR A 72 0.13 -6.82 -17.72
N PRO A 73 -1.12 -6.73 -17.24
CA PRO A 73 -2.09 -7.77 -17.47
C PRO A 73 -2.23 -7.96 -18.98
N LYS A 74 -1.99 -9.19 -19.46
CA LYS A 74 -2.29 -9.50 -20.86
C LYS A 74 -3.78 -9.33 -21.05
N ALA A 75 -4.17 -8.45 -21.97
CA ALA A 75 -5.55 -8.35 -22.41
C ALA A 75 -5.96 -9.72 -22.97
N VAL A 76 -6.89 -10.39 -22.30
CA VAL A 76 -7.55 -11.60 -22.79
C VAL A 76 -8.92 -11.20 -23.33
N LYS A 77 -9.41 -11.91 -24.36
CA LYS A 77 -10.78 -11.71 -24.85
C LYS A 77 -11.73 -11.92 -23.67
N ASN A 78 -12.56 -10.92 -23.36
CA ASN A 78 -13.54 -11.02 -22.28
C ASN A 78 -14.51 -12.18 -22.60
N PRO A 79 -14.56 -13.25 -21.80
CA PRO A 79 -15.41 -14.41 -22.08
C PRO A 79 -16.90 -14.13 -21.86
N PHE A 80 -17.25 -12.95 -21.36
CA PHE A 80 -18.63 -12.51 -21.11
C PHE A 80 -19.13 -11.47 -22.12
N LEU A 81 -18.30 -11.06 -23.09
CA LEU A 81 -18.84 -10.43 -24.30
C LEU A 81 -19.19 -11.56 -25.27
N ASP A 82 -20.47 -11.95 -25.28
CA ASP A 82 -21.06 -12.62 -26.45
C ASP A 82 -21.03 -11.62 -27.64
N ASP A 83 -20.78 -12.12 -28.85
CA ASP A 83 -20.74 -11.32 -30.09
C ASP A 83 -22.14 -10.75 -30.45
#